data_AF-A0A7W0TR78-F1
#
_entry.id   AF-A0A7W0TR78-F1
#
_cell.length_a   1.000
_cell.length_b   1.000
_cell.length_c   1.000
_cell.angle_alpha   90.00
_cell.angle_beta   90.00
_cell.angle_gamma   90.00
#
_symmetry.space_group_name_H-M   'P 1'
#
loop_
_entity.id
_entity.type
_entity.pdbx_description
1 polymer ?
#
loop_
_entity_poly.entity_id
_entity_poly.type
_entity_poly.pdbx_seq_one_letter_code
_entity_poly.pdbx_strand_id
1 'polypeptide(L)' 'ILDHGADEYVIRPTGEDTDVLLRLLEESESASFDLERKVLMFTNAPAG' A
#
# COMPACT_ATOMS: atom_id res chain seq x y z
N ILE A 1 -12.00 -20.61 5.53
CA ILE A 1 -12.85 -19.42 5.26
C ILE A 1 -12.62 -18.49 6.43
N LEU A 2 -12.28 -17.22 6.17
CA LEU A 2 -12.07 -16.23 7.24
C LEU A 2 -13.45 -15.84 7.78
N ASP A 3 -13.92 -16.61 8.74
CA ASP A 3 -15.09 -16.27 9.54
C ASP A 3 -14.61 -15.28 10.62
N HIS A 4 -15.28 -14.13 10.75
CA HIS A 4 -15.08 -13.06 11.75
C HIS A 4 -14.14 -11.90 11.36
N GLY A 5 -14.65 -10.95 10.56
CA GLY A 5 -14.50 -9.51 10.85
C GLY A 5 -13.10 -8.89 10.78
N ALA A 6 -12.29 -9.21 9.77
CA ALA A 6 -11.16 -8.36 9.44
C ALA A 6 -11.67 -7.11 8.70
N ASP A 7 -11.37 -5.92 9.20
CA ASP A 7 -11.66 -4.66 8.50
C ASP A 7 -10.89 -4.62 7.18
N GLU A 8 -11.60 -4.80 6.07
CA GLU A 8 -11.06 -4.70 4.73
C GLU A 8 -10.96 -3.22 4.32
N TYR A 9 -9.77 -2.80 3.91
CA TYR A 9 -9.55 -1.47 3.38
C TYR A 9 -9.05 -1.55 1.94
N VAL A 10 -9.81 -0.95 1.02
CA VAL A 10 -9.48 -0.94 -0.41
C VAL A 10 -8.89 0.41 -0.78
N ILE A 11 -7.63 0.41 -1.21
CA ILE A 11 -7.00 1.59 -1.83
C ILE A 11 -7.47 1.67 -3.28
N ARG A 12 -8.06 2.80 -3.68
CA ARG A 12 -8.50 3.08 -5.05
C ARG A 12 -7.81 4.34 -5.57
N PRO A 13 -6.58 4.22 -6.10
CA PRO A 13 -5.85 5.36 -6.66
C PRO A 13 -6.47 5.75 -8.01
N THR A 14 -6.12 6.94 -8.50
CA THR A 14 -6.35 7.26 -9.91
C THR A 14 -5.40 6.42 -10.79
N GLY A 15 -5.62 6.37 -12.11
CA GLY A 15 -4.73 5.62 -13.00
C GLY A 15 -3.27 6.08 -12.90
N GLU A 16 -3.05 7.40 -12.87
CA GLU A 16 -1.72 8.00 -12.74
C GLU A 16 -1.07 7.65 -11.38
N ASP A 17 -1.82 7.73 -10.28
CA ASP A 17 -1.31 7.37 -8.96
C ASP A 17 -1.03 5.87 -8.83
N THR A 18 -1.77 5.02 -9.57
CA THR A 18 -1.60 3.57 -9.55
C THR A 18 -0.22 3.18 -10.07
N ASP A 19 0.22 3.80 -11.17
CA ASP A 19 1.54 3.52 -11.75
C ASP A 19 2.68 3.90 -10.79
N VAL A 20 2.53 5.01 -10.04
CA VAL A 20 3.48 5.42 -9.01
C VAL A 20 3.54 4.40 -7.87
N LEU A 21 2.39 3.95 -7.37
CA LEU A 21 2.33 2.97 -6.28
C LEU A 21 2.92 1.61 -6.69
N LEU A 22 2.67 1.16 -7.92
CA LEU A 22 3.25 -0.07 -8.46
C LEU A 22 4.77 0.03 -8.57
N ARG A 23 5.29 1.14 -9.11
CA ARG A 23 6.73 1.38 -9.19
C ARG A 23 7.39 1.40 -7.81
N LEU A 24 6.81 2.10 -6.84
CA LEU A 24 7.34 2.13 -5.47
C LEU A 24 7.32 0.74 -4.84
N LEU A 25 6.29 -0.06 -5.09
CA LEU A 25 6.21 -1.44 -4.61
C LEU A 25 7.31 -2.32 -5.22
N GLU A 26 7.57 -2.19 -6.52
CA GLU A 26 8.63 -2.93 -7.23
C GLU A 26 10.03 -2.57 -6.74
N GLU A 27 10.27 -1.31 -6.39
CA GLU A 27 11.56 -0.80 -5.91
C GLU A 27 11.80 -1.07 -4.40
N SER A 28 10.76 -1.49 -3.66
CA SER A 28 10.83 -1.65 -2.20
C SER A 28 11.05 -3.09 -1.78
N GLU A 29 11.77 -3.28 -0.67
CA GLU A 29 11.97 -4.62 -0.08
C GLU A 29 10.68 -5.18 0.52
N SER A 30 9.85 -4.30 1.07
CA SER A 30 8.56 -4.64 1.66
C SER A 30 7.62 -3.45 1.67
N ALA A 31 6.33 -3.72 1.84
CA ALA A 31 5.30 -2.71 2.05
C ALA A 31 4.46 -3.08 3.28
N SER A 32 3.99 -2.07 4.01
CA SER A 32 3.12 -2.23 5.17
C SER A 32 2.00 -1.20 5.14
N PHE A 33 0.83 -1.57 5.67
CA PHE A 33 -0.32 -0.68 5.74
C PHE A 33 -0.69 -0.42 7.20
N ASP A 34 -0.61 0.84 7.60
CA ASP A 34 -1.04 1.29 8.92
C ASP A 34 -2.57 1.42 8.95
N LEU A 35 -3.24 0.50 9.64
CA LEU A 35 -4.71 0.46 9.73
C LEU A 35 -5.30 1.59 10.57
N GLU A 36 -4.53 2.21 11.47
CA GLU A 36 -5.00 3.34 12.28
C GLU A 36 -4.92 4.64 11.48
N ARG A 37 -3.77 4.85 10.81
CA ARG A 37 -3.50 6.08 10.03
C ARG A 37 -4.02 6.01 8.60
N LYS A 38 -4.37 4.82 8.11
CA LYS A 38 -4.75 4.53 6.71
C LYS A 38 -3.66 4.94 5.71
N VAL A 39 -2.41 4.65 6.04
CA VAL A 39 -1.23 5.01 5.23
C VAL A 39 -0.53 3.75 4.72
N LEU A 40 -0.25 3.70 3.42
CA LEU A 40 0.61 2.71 2.80
C LEU A 40 2.07 3.19 2.87
N MET A 41 2.94 2.37 3.45
CA MET A 41 4.36 2.67 3.64
C MET A 41 5.21 1.66 2.89
N PHE A 42 6.26 2.15 2.23
CA PHE A 42 7.18 1.38 1.42
C PHE A 42 8.59 1.43 2.03
N THR A 43 9.21 0.27 2.23
CA THR A 43 10.52 0.18 2.88
C THR A 43 11.63 0.32 1.86
N ASN A 44 12.56 1.26 2.12
CA ASN A 44 13.71 1.55 1.26
C ASN A 44 13.36 2.12 -0.13
N ALA A 45 12.15 2.68 -0.29
CA ALA A 45 11.79 3.42 -1.49
C ALA A 45 12.74 4.63 -1.68
N PRO A 46 13.30 4.85 -2.88
CA PRO A 46 14.18 5.98 -3.12
C PRO A 46 13.41 7.28 -2.88
N ALA A 47 13.91 8.11 -1.97
CA ALA A 47 13.51 9.50 -1.88
C ALA A 47 14.01 10.17 -3.17
N GLY A 48 13.09 10.49 -4.08
CA GLY A 48 13.38 11.03 -5.41
C GLY A 48 14.31 12.24 -5.41
#